data_AF-A0A0C1RCU9-F1
#
_entry.id   AF-A0A0C1RCU9-F1
#
_cell.length_a   1.000
_cell.length_b   1.000
_cell.length_c   1.000
_cell.angle_alpha   90.00
_cell.angle_beta   90.00
_cell.angle_gamma   90.00
#
_symmetry.space_group_name_H-M   'P 1'
#
loop_
_entity.id
_entity.type
_entity.pdbx_description
1 polymer ?
#
loop_
_entity_poly.entity_id
_entity_poly.type
_entity_poly.pdbx_seq_one_letter_code
_entity_poly.pdbx_strand_id
1 'polypeptide(L)'
;MHDLRRDRESNSVQIEIDEYRRNLKSIVEISKKMANEVIWISLTPIIDEIHNARKAGVLRYSSDVEKYNEVSTSVMKDGNVKIIDLYNFTKNLGRDIYCDHVHFKDEVRRLQGAFIAGYLNSI
;
A
#
# COMPACT_ATOMS: atom_id res chain seq x y z
N MET A 1 1.09 4.31 -4.67
CA MET A 1 0.72 2.98 -5.25
C MET A 1 0.96 2.97 -6.76
N HIS A 2 2.22 2.83 -7.17
CA HIS A 2 2.66 2.92 -8.57
C HIS A 2 3.11 1.56 -9.12
N ASP A 3 3.80 0.76 -8.31
CA ASP A 3 4.38 -0.52 -8.73
C ASP A 3 3.34 -1.54 -9.23
N LEU A 4 2.13 -1.55 -8.64
CA LEU A 4 1.05 -2.48 -9.01
C LEU A 4 0.13 -1.98 -10.14
N ARG A 5 0.50 -0.89 -10.82
CA ARG A 5 -0.27 -0.42 -11.99
C ARG A 5 -0.28 -1.51 -13.05
N ARG A 6 -1.42 -1.68 -13.72
CA ARG A 6 -1.53 -2.49 -14.92
C ARG A 6 -1.72 -1.64 -16.15
N ASP A 7 -1.01 -2.00 -17.20
CA ASP A 7 -1.28 -1.46 -18.53
C ASP A 7 -2.69 -1.89 -18.99
N ARG A 8 -3.41 -1.00 -19.66
CA ARG A 8 -4.82 -1.26 -20.01
C ARG A 8 -4.96 -2.16 -21.23
N GLU A 9 -3.99 -2.13 -22.14
CA GLU A 9 -4.04 -2.89 -23.39
C GLU A 9 -3.48 -4.30 -23.22
N SER A 10 -2.29 -4.40 -22.62
CA SER A 10 -1.58 -5.66 -22.40
C SER A 10 -1.90 -6.34 -21.07
N ASN A 11 -2.52 -5.63 -20.12
CA ASN A 11 -2.78 -6.09 -18.76
C ASN A 11 -1.51 -6.49 -17.96
N SER A 12 -0.33 -6.11 -18.46
CA SER A 12 0.96 -6.33 -17.81
C SER A 12 1.08 -5.47 -16.54
N VAL A 13 1.72 -6.01 -15.50
CA VAL A 13 2.00 -5.25 -14.27
C VAL A 13 3.24 -4.37 -14.48
N GLN A 14 3.27 -3.20 -13.83
CA GLN A 14 4.37 -2.26 -13.98
C GLN A 14 5.66 -2.78 -13.36
N ILE A 15 5.60 -3.46 -12.21
CA ILE A 15 6.74 -4.10 -11.55
C ILE A 15 6.35 -5.54 -11.26
N GLU A 16 7.16 -6.52 -11.64
CA GLU A 16 6.84 -7.92 -11.34
C GLU A 16 7.00 -8.20 -9.83
N ILE A 17 6.24 -9.16 -9.30
CA ILE A 17 6.17 -9.40 -7.85
C ILE A 17 7.54 -9.77 -7.23
N ASP A 18 8.38 -10.49 -7.99
CA ASP A 18 9.73 -10.85 -7.56
C ASP A 18 10.70 -9.66 -7.59
N GLU A 19 10.50 -8.74 -8.54
CA GLU A 19 11.24 -7.48 -8.58
C GLU A 19 10.84 -6.58 -7.42
N TYR A 20 9.54 -6.44 -7.17
CA TYR A 20 9.02 -5.73 -5.99
C TYR A 20 9.63 -6.27 -4.69
N ARG A 21 9.68 -7.61 -4.53
CA ARG A 21 10.32 -8.25 -3.37
C ARG A 21 11.80 -7.88 -3.23
N ARG A 22 12.57 -7.93 -4.34
CA ARG A 22 14.00 -7.55 -4.33
C ARG A 22 14.17 -6.08 -3.95
N ASN A 23 13.35 -5.20 -4.53
CA ASN A 23 13.38 -3.77 -4.25
C ASN A 23 13.10 -3.49 -2.77
N LEU A 24 12.09 -4.14 -2.18
CA LEU A 24 11.80 -4.00 -0.75
C LEU A 24 12.95 -4.47 0.14
N LYS A 25 13.61 -5.60 -0.19
CA LYS A 25 14.78 -6.06 0.57
C LYS A 25 15.90 -5.02 0.56
N SER A 26 16.20 -4.45 -0.61
CA SER A 26 17.21 -3.38 -0.72
C SER A 26 16.80 -2.12 0.04
N ILE A 27 15.52 -1.72 0.01
CA ILE A 27 15.01 -0.59 0.79
C ILE A 27 15.21 -0.83 2.28
N VAL A 28 14.90 -2.02 2.79
CA VAL A 28 15.10 -2.37 4.21
C VAL A 28 16.58 -2.31 4.59
N GLU A 29 17.45 -2.89 3.78
CA GLU A 29 18.91 -2.87 4.00
C GLU A 29 19.48 -1.45 4.06
N ILE A 30 19.07 -0.59 3.13
CA ILE A 30 19.53 0.81 3.08
C ILE A 30 18.96 1.60 4.26
N SER A 31 17.67 1.48 4.53
CA SER A 31 16.98 2.27 5.57
C SER A 31 17.57 1.99 6.96
N LYS A 32 17.89 0.73 7.26
CA LYS A 32 18.52 0.33 8.53
C LYS A 32 19.94 0.89 8.75
N LYS A 33 20.62 1.30 7.68
CA LYS A 33 21.93 1.97 7.78
C LYS A 33 21.79 3.47 8.03
N MET A 34 20.62 4.03 7.73
CA MET A 34 20.38 5.48 7.75
C MET A 34 19.56 5.95 8.96
N ALA A 35 18.76 5.06 9.57
CA ALA A 35 17.85 5.40 10.66
C ALA A 35 17.95 4.37 11.80
N ASN A 36 17.77 4.84 13.03
CA ASN A 36 17.70 4.00 14.22
C ASN A 36 16.47 3.09 14.23
N GLU A 37 15.38 3.54 13.57
CA GLU A 37 14.13 2.82 13.49
C GLU A 37 13.51 2.98 12.11
N VAL A 38 12.97 1.88 11.58
CA VAL A 38 12.28 1.82 10.29
C VAL A 38 10.93 1.18 10.54
N ILE A 39 9.88 1.82 10.05
CA ILE A 39 8.50 1.34 10.13
C ILE A 39 7.92 1.32 8.71
N TRP A 40 7.32 0.20 8.34
CA TRP A 40 6.62 0.03 7.07
C TRP A 40 5.14 0.32 7.22
N ILE A 41 4.54 0.97 6.23
CA ILE A 41 3.10 1.22 6.18
C ILE A 41 2.54 0.45 4.99
N SER A 42 1.54 -0.41 5.22
CA SER A 42 0.94 -1.21 4.15
C SER A 42 0.19 -0.34 3.12
N LEU A 43 0.08 -0.83 1.89
CA LEU A 43 -0.70 -0.20 0.84
C LEU A 43 -2.17 -0.11 1.26
N THR A 44 -2.84 0.99 0.94
CA THR A 44 -4.27 1.17 1.23
C THR A 44 -5.15 0.40 0.23
N PRO A 45 -6.42 0.09 0.56
CA PRO A 45 -7.32 -0.64 -0.34
C PRO A 45 -7.64 0.15 -1.62
N ILE A 46 -8.12 -0.59 -2.62
CA ILE A 46 -8.75 -0.09 -3.85
C ILE A 46 -10.07 -0.82 -4.03
N ILE A 47 -11.03 -0.14 -4.66
CA ILE A 47 -12.27 -0.75 -5.16
C ILE A 47 -12.21 -0.79 -6.68
N ASP A 48 -12.16 -2.00 -7.25
CA ASP A 48 -11.94 -2.25 -8.66
C ASP A 48 -12.99 -1.56 -9.54
N GLU A 49 -14.26 -1.64 -9.15
CA GLU A 49 -15.36 -1.03 -9.90
C GLU A 49 -15.24 0.49 -9.96
N ILE A 50 -14.77 1.13 -8.89
CA ILE A 50 -14.63 2.59 -8.83
C ILE A 50 -13.44 3.03 -9.67
N HIS A 51 -12.29 2.35 -9.52
CA HIS A 51 -11.06 2.77 -10.19
C HIS A 51 -11.08 2.49 -11.69
N ASN A 52 -11.49 1.28 -12.05
CA ASN A 52 -11.41 0.81 -13.44
C ASN A 52 -12.58 1.28 -14.31
N ALA A 53 -13.62 1.91 -13.74
CA ALA A 53 -14.69 2.58 -14.49
C ALA A 53 -14.19 3.73 -15.39
N ARG A 54 -13.00 4.26 -15.12
CA ARG A 54 -12.37 5.28 -15.95
C ARG A 54 -12.05 4.73 -17.34
N LYS A 55 -12.21 5.57 -18.37
CA LYS A 55 -11.95 5.20 -19.78
C LYS A 55 -10.47 5.24 -20.17
N ALA A 56 -9.62 5.87 -19.36
CA ALA A 56 -8.23 6.11 -19.68
C ALA A 56 -7.31 5.88 -18.47
N GLY A 57 -6.02 5.74 -18.76
CA GLY A 57 -4.98 5.49 -17.78
C GLY A 57 -4.92 4.04 -17.31
N VAL A 58 -4.04 3.83 -16.34
CA VAL A 58 -3.70 2.51 -15.78
C VAL A 58 -4.87 1.88 -15.04
N LEU A 59 -4.91 0.55 -15.06
CA LEU A 59 -5.77 -0.27 -14.24
C LEU A 59 -5.09 -0.55 -12.89
N ARG A 60 -5.89 -0.82 -11.87
CA ARG A 60 -5.42 -1.41 -10.61
C ARG A 60 -6.49 -2.34 -10.06
N TYR A 61 -6.06 -3.39 -9.38
CA TYR A 61 -6.95 -4.39 -8.81
C TYR A 61 -6.65 -4.59 -7.33
N SER A 62 -7.68 -4.79 -6.52
CA SER A 62 -7.57 -5.09 -5.10
C SER A 62 -6.77 -6.37 -4.87
N SER A 63 -6.90 -7.35 -5.76
CA SER A 63 -6.12 -8.59 -5.71
C SER A 63 -4.61 -8.37 -5.88
N ASP A 64 -4.19 -7.37 -6.66
CA ASP A 64 -2.78 -6.99 -6.74
C ASP A 64 -2.33 -6.27 -5.46
N VAL A 65 -3.18 -5.38 -4.92
CA VAL A 65 -2.89 -4.73 -3.62
C VAL A 65 -2.67 -5.77 -2.53
N GLU A 66 -3.53 -6.79 -2.44
CA GLU A 66 -3.43 -7.87 -1.45
C GLU A 66 -2.14 -8.67 -1.63
N LYS A 67 -1.82 -9.12 -2.85
CA LYS A 67 -0.58 -9.84 -3.15
C LYS A 67 0.67 -9.04 -2.80
N TYR A 68 0.71 -7.75 -3.11
CA TYR A 68 1.88 -6.90 -2.83
C TYR A 68 1.99 -6.60 -1.32
N ASN A 69 0.86 -6.43 -0.63
CA ASN A 69 0.86 -6.31 0.81
C ASN A 69 1.35 -7.58 1.50
N GLU A 70 0.99 -8.77 1.03
CA GLU A 70 1.51 -10.05 1.53
C GLU A 70 3.03 -10.15 1.35
N VAL A 71 3.55 -9.82 0.16
CA VAL A 71 4.99 -9.80 -0.11
C VAL A 71 5.71 -8.80 0.77
N SER A 72 5.18 -7.58 0.89
CA SER A 72 5.79 -6.56 1.76
C SER A 72 5.79 -7.01 3.21
N THR A 73 4.69 -7.57 3.71
CA THR A 73 4.58 -8.09 5.07
C THR A 73 5.62 -9.19 5.34
N SER A 74 5.80 -10.12 4.40
CA SER A 74 6.84 -11.16 4.50
C SER A 74 8.23 -10.54 4.59
N VAL A 75 8.58 -9.61 3.69
CA VAL A 75 9.90 -8.96 3.68
C VAL A 75 10.16 -8.18 4.97
N MET A 76 9.17 -7.44 5.47
CA MET A 76 9.32 -6.65 6.69
C MET A 76 9.46 -7.54 7.92
N LYS A 77 8.71 -8.67 8.00
CA LYS A 77 8.86 -9.65 9.07
C LYS A 77 10.25 -10.29 9.07
N ASP A 78 10.74 -10.74 7.92
CA ASP A 78 12.11 -11.28 7.80
C ASP A 78 13.17 -10.25 8.21
N GLY A 79 12.89 -8.99 7.91
CA GLY A 79 13.71 -7.85 8.28
C GLY A 79 13.51 -7.34 9.71
N ASN A 80 12.67 -7.92 10.57
CA ASN A 80 12.33 -7.34 11.88
C ASN A 80 11.92 -5.86 11.82
N VAL A 81 11.22 -5.45 10.75
CA VAL A 81 10.68 -4.10 10.55
C VAL A 81 9.24 -4.07 11.05
N LYS A 82 8.93 -3.08 11.89
CA LYS A 82 7.56 -2.85 12.41
C LYS A 82 6.63 -2.50 11.25
N ILE A 83 5.37 -2.93 11.32
CA ILE A 83 4.38 -2.70 10.27
C ILE A 83 3.16 -1.99 10.86
N ILE A 84 2.76 -0.88 10.23
CA ILE A 84 1.47 -0.23 10.44
C ILE A 84 0.52 -0.73 9.35
N ASP A 85 -0.51 -1.46 9.76
CA ASP A 85 -1.50 -2.04 8.85
C ASP A 85 -2.57 -1.02 8.44
N LEU A 86 -2.16 -0.07 7.59
CA LEU A 86 -3.05 0.96 7.06
C LEU A 86 -4.08 0.38 6.09
N TYR A 87 -3.79 -0.77 5.46
CA TYR A 87 -4.73 -1.50 4.60
C TYR A 87 -6.01 -1.87 5.35
N ASN A 88 -5.91 -2.69 6.39
CA ASN A 88 -7.09 -3.19 7.09
C ASN A 88 -7.79 -2.08 7.86
N PHE A 89 -7.04 -1.15 8.46
CA PHE A 89 -7.62 0.04 9.07
C PHE A 89 -8.52 0.79 8.07
N THR A 90 -7.99 1.12 6.89
CA THR A 90 -8.73 1.90 5.88
C THR A 90 -9.88 1.09 5.28
N LYS A 91 -9.69 -0.21 5.03
CA LYS A 91 -10.72 -1.11 4.50
C LYS A 91 -11.95 -1.18 5.42
N ASN A 92 -11.73 -1.14 6.73
CA ASN A 92 -12.79 -1.18 7.73
C ASN A 92 -13.60 0.14 7.85
N LEU A 93 -13.18 1.23 7.20
CA LEU A 93 -13.95 2.48 7.12
C LEU A 93 -15.11 2.41 6.10
N GLY A 94 -15.23 1.31 5.35
CA GLY A 94 -16.30 1.07 4.39
C GLY A 94 -15.94 1.49 2.96
N ARG A 95 -16.96 1.57 2.09
CA ARG A 95 -16.77 1.82 0.66
C ARG A 95 -16.78 3.31 0.29
N ASP A 96 -17.50 4.15 1.05
CA ASP A 96 -17.67 5.58 0.76
C ASP A 96 -16.52 6.45 1.30
N ILE A 97 -15.29 6.03 1.01
CA ILE A 97 -14.07 6.58 1.59
C ILE A 97 -13.22 7.41 0.61
N TYR A 98 -13.54 7.36 -0.69
CA TYR A 98 -12.76 8.00 -1.74
C TYR A 98 -13.38 9.35 -2.16
N CYS A 99 -12.53 10.35 -2.40
CA CYS A 99 -12.94 11.60 -3.05
C CYS A 99 -12.81 11.53 -4.57
N ASP A 100 -12.00 10.59 -5.07
CA ASP A 100 -11.94 10.22 -6.47
C ASP A 100 -11.87 8.70 -6.62
N HIS A 101 -11.09 8.20 -7.56
CA HIS A 101 -10.98 6.79 -7.88
C HIS A 101 -9.85 6.06 -7.12
N VAL A 102 -9.05 6.75 -6.30
CA VAL A 102 -7.94 6.16 -5.53
C VAL A 102 -7.55 6.98 -4.29
N HIS A 103 -7.83 8.27 -4.26
CA HIS A 103 -7.54 9.17 -3.14
C HIS A 103 -8.73 9.25 -2.19
N PHE A 104 -8.40 9.36 -0.91
CA PHE A 104 -9.38 9.34 0.19
C PHE A 104 -9.94 10.72 0.49
N LYS A 105 -11.18 10.78 1.00
CA LYS A 105 -11.77 12.01 1.54
C LYS A 105 -10.95 12.57 2.71
N ASP A 106 -11.13 13.85 3.03
CA ASP A 106 -10.33 14.53 4.06
C ASP A 106 -10.52 13.90 5.44
N GLU A 107 -11.75 13.51 5.79
CA GLU A 107 -12.06 12.82 7.04
C GLU A 107 -11.36 11.46 7.15
N VAL A 108 -11.26 10.73 6.04
CA VAL A 108 -10.56 9.44 6.00
C VAL A 108 -9.05 9.65 6.18
N ARG A 109 -8.47 10.66 5.53
CA ARG A 109 -7.06 11.03 5.70
C ARG A 109 -6.75 11.44 7.14
N ARG A 110 -7.66 12.17 7.81
CA ARG A 110 -7.52 12.49 9.24
C ARG A 110 -7.54 11.23 10.12
N LEU A 111 -8.44 10.29 9.83
CA LEU A 111 -8.51 9.01 10.54
C LEU A 111 -7.24 8.18 10.34
N GLN A 112 -6.71 8.10 9.12
CA GLN A 112 -5.42 7.44 8.82
C GLN A 112 -4.27 8.10 9.59
N GLY A 113 -4.20 9.42 9.62
CA GLY A 113 -3.20 10.16 10.39
C GLY A 113 -3.29 9.88 11.89
N ALA A 114 -4.50 9.86 12.45
CA ALA A 114 -4.72 9.52 13.85
C ALA A 114 -4.32 8.07 14.18
N PHE A 115 -4.60 7.12 13.28
CA PHE A 115 -4.19 5.72 13.43
C PHE A 115 -2.67 5.56 13.46
N ILE A 116 -1.96 6.23 12.53
CA ILE A 116 -0.49 6.23 12.49
C ILE A 116 0.07 6.88 13.76
N ALA A 117 -0.43 8.06 14.16
CA ALA A 117 0.02 8.74 15.37
C ALA A 117 -0.21 7.90 16.64
N GLY A 118 -1.36 7.22 16.73
CA GLY A 118 -1.67 6.31 17.83
C GLY A 118 -0.68 5.14 17.91
N TYR A 119 -0.32 4.55 16.78
CA TYR A 119 0.71 3.52 16.72
C TYR A 119 2.07 4.04 17.20
N LEU A 120 2.51 5.19 16.69
CA LEU A 120 3.79 5.79 17.07
C LEU A 120 3.89 6.15 18.56
N ASN A 121 2.78 6.54 19.19
CA ASN A 121 2.73 6.80 20.63
C ASN A 121 2.71 5.53 21.50
N SER A 122 2.56 4.35 20.90
CA SER A 122 2.44 3.07 21.60
C SER A 122 3.75 2.26 21.64
N ILE A 123 4.80 2.73 20.98
CA ILE A 123 6.09 2.04 20.81
C ILE A 123 7.23 2.72 21.54
#